data_AF-A0A538Q021-F1
#
_entry.id   AF-A0A538Q021-F1
#
_cell.length_a   1.000
_cell.length_b   1.000
_cell.length_c   1.000
_cell.angle_alpha   90.00
_cell.angle_beta   90.00
_cell.angle_gamma   90.00
#
_symmetry.space_group_name_H-M   'P 1'
#
loop_
_entity.id
_entity.type
_entity.pdbx_description
1 polymer ?
#
loop_
_entity_poly.entity_id
_entity_poly.type
_entity_poly.pdbx_seq_one_letter_code
_entity_poly.pdbx_strand_id
1 'polypeptide(L)'
;MFAAVLRDESRHVAEAESYISAVDPSRSAAVLGDFEDGLVAVLAEPLLALSIYDLAGYDGYRALTSGLLAKHKRQLAALGLAPSPRWLELDRLMERLLEVHRVSREQIEESAPMRVADTPWRRAARAMWTAPTDPTMRGGFDVPVGHIPRKLLTPVLVSAIGRAWATDAGRGLNRVIARDGIWQLPRVHVGVRVLVGDDVATVVITDADRRSVSDIAKMIGKGQAALIDMRARFQPGDTGGERLPGGMAQLVPAAFRHSVTISNVGKFGLTTGSGALSPYAPTTDITVGERRKLPLWRFIAYVPAWHVHLGCLQDHRVVDGQDAGLAMRLLREQLTRSAVRSLLVAPDTISGAIPDIQVGGVLGMFPSLSQLLGATSLLSGSFLVVVGPTKQGLL
;
A
#
# COMPACT_ATOMS: atom_id res chain seq x y z
N MET A 1 32.42 -19.49 10.70
CA MET A 1 31.71 -20.09 11.85
C MET A 1 30.82 -21.26 11.42
N PHE A 2 29.74 -21.05 10.65
CA PHE A 2 28.82 -22.12 10.21
C PHE A 2 29.52 -23.30 9.50
N ALA A 3 30.43 -23.04 8.56
CA ALA A 3 31.19 -24.09 7.87
C ALA A 3 32.22 -24.83 8.74
N ALA A 4 32.56 -24.28 9.92
CA ALA A 4 33.41 -24.96 10.89
C ALA A 4 32.57 -25.86 11.79
N VAL A 5 31.42 -25.36 12.28
CA VAL A 5 30.42 -26.16 13.01
C VAL A 5 29.94 -27.34 12.19
N LEU A 6 29.55 -27.14 10.92
CA LEU A 6 29.12 -28.23 10.04
C LEU A 6 30.20 -29.29 9.80
N ARG A 7 31.48 -28.89 9.73
CA ARG A 7 32.60 -29.83 9.59
C ARG A 7 32.84 -30.63 10.85
N ASP A 8 32.70 -30.00 12.01
CA ASP A 8 32.86 -30.65 13.31
C ASP A 8 31.72 -31.64 13.59
N GLU A 9 30.47 -31.24 13.34
CA GLU A 9 29.31 -32.14 13.43
C GLU A 9 29.41 -33.31 12.45
N SER A 10 29.86 -33.06 11.21
CA SER A 10 30.08 -34.14 10.23
C SER A 10 31.16 -35.12 10.66
N ARG A 11 32.20 -34.62 11.33
CA ARG A 11 33.27 -35.44 11.91
C ARG A 11 32.75 -36.28 13.07
N HIS A 12 32.01 -35.70 14.01
CA HIS A 12 31.38 -36.44 15.12
C HIS A 12 30.42 -37.53 14.62
N VAL A 13 29.66 -37.24 13.56
CA VAL A 13 28.78 -38.21 12.90
C VAL A 13 29.57 -39.37 12.27
N ALA A 14 30.74 -39.10 11.69
CA ALA A 14 31.59 -40.13 11.09
C ALA A 14 32.34 -40.97 12.15
N GLU A 15 32.77 -40.34 13.23
CA GLU A 15 33.46 -41.00 14.35
C GLU A 15 32.48 -41.84 15.20
N ALA A 16 31.17 -41.53 15.18
CA ALA A 16 30.13 -42.24 15.93
C ALA A 16 30.14 -43.76 15.71
N GLU A 17 30.38 -44.24 14.48
CA GLU A 17 30.42 -45.68 14.19
C GLU A 17 31.51 -46.41 15.00
N SER A 18 32.65 -45.75 15.23
CA SER A 18 33.75 -46.31 16.04
C SER A 18 33.41 -46.39 17.52
N TYR A 19 32.70 -45.39 18.06
CA TYR A 19 32.30 -45.34 19.47
C TYR A 19 31.22 -46.37 19.79
N ILE A 20 30.31 -46.63 18.85
CA ILE A 20 29.18 -47.54 19.11
C ILE A 20 29.60 -49.01 19.01
N SER A 21 30.64 -49.34 18.24
CA SER A 21 31.19 -50.70 18.12
C SER A 21 31.71 -51.31 19.44
N ALA A 22 31.97 -50.48 20.45
CA ALA A 22 32.45 -50.88 21.77
C ALA A 22 31.33 -51.08 22.82
N VAL A 23 30.07 -50.85 22.45
CA VAL A 23 28.92 -50.86 23.37
C VAL A 23 28.28 -52.25 23.44
N ASP A 24 28.00 -52.73 24.65
CA ASP A 24 27.27 -53.98 24.91
C ASP A 24 25.81 -53.86 24.43
N PRO A 25 25.39 -54.62 23.39
CA PRO A 25 24.04 -54.54 22.83
C PRO A 25 22.93 -54.82 23.84
N SER A 26 23.21 -55.61 24.89
CA SER A 26 22.24 -55.95 25.93
C SER A 26 21.90 -54.76 26.86
N ARG A 27 22.76 -53.72 26.88
CA ARG A 27 22.56 -52.47 27.64
C ARG A 27 22.04 -51.31 26.80
N SER A 28 22.04 -51.45 25.47
CA SER A 28 21.70 -50.36 24.54
C SER A 28 20.21 -50.22 24.22
N ALA A 29 19.40 -51.25 24.47
CA ALA A 29 18.00 -51.28 24.03
C ALA A 29 17.13 -50.18 24.68
N ALA A 30 17.30 -49.92 25.97
CA ALA A 30 16.55 -48.87 26.67
C ALA A 30 16.95 -47.47 26.21
N VAL A 31 18.26 -47.22 26.11
CA VAL A 31 18.81 -45.93 25.63
C VAL A 31 18.42 -45.65 24.18
N LEU A 32 18.40 -46.69 23.34
CA LEU A 32 17.93 -46.60 21.97
C LEU A 32 16.44 -46.27 21.90
N GLY A 33 15.62 -46.88 22.76
CA GLY A 33 14.20 -46.57 22.87
C GLY A 33 13.96 -45.10 23.23
N ASP A 34 14.65 -44.58 24.26
CA ASP A 34 14.55 -43.18 24.68
C ASP A 34 15.01 -42.22 23.57
N PHE A 35 16.06 -42.58 22.84
CA PHE A 35 16.56 -41.80 21.71
C PHE A 35 15.57 -41.77 20.54
N GLU A 36 15.02 -42.93 20.17
CA GLU A 36 13.99 -43.04 19.13
C GLU A 36 12.72 -42.27 19.52
N ASP A 37 12.31 -42.30 20.78
CA ASP A 37 11.19 -41.51 21.31
C ASP A 37 11.44 -40.00 21.15
N GLY A 38 12.65 -39.54 21.44
CA GLY A 38 13.05 -38.14 21.23
C GLY A 38 13.03 -37.73 19.76
N LEU A 39 13.55 -38.58 18.87
CA LEU A 39 13.50 -38.35 17.42
C LEU A 39 12.06 -38.34 16.88
N VAL A 40 11.20 -39.23 17.38
CA VAL A 40 9.78 -39.26 17.04
C VAL A 40 9.11 -37.96 17.44
N ALA A 41 9.38 -37.45 18.65
CA ALA A 41 8.81 -36.19 19.11
C ALA A 41 9.21 -35.00 18.23
N VAL A 42 10.47 -34.94 17.80
CA VAL A 42 10.98 -33.86 16.92
C VAL A 42 10.40 -33.98 15.50
N LEU A 43 10.38 -35.18 14.92
CA LEU A 43 9.88 -35.39 13.56
C LEU A 43 8.36 -35.23 13.44
N ALA A 44 7.64 -35.49 14.53
CA ALA A 44 6.20 -35.29 14.60
C ALA A 44 5.80 -33.83 14.93
N GLU A 45 6.75 -32.94 15.26
CA GLU A 45 6.46 -31.56 15.62
C GLU A 45 6.00 -30.74 14.38
N PRO A 46 4.72 -30.31 14.32
CA PRO A 46 4.16 -29.71 13.12
C PRO A 46 4.85 -28.41 12.70
N LEU A 47 5.27 -27.59 13.67
CA LEU A 47 5.91 -26.31 13.38
C LEU A 47 7.29 -26.49 12.73
N LEU A 48 8.03 -27.52 13.12
CA LEU A 48 9.32 -27.83 12.51
C LEU A 48 9.12 -28.33 11.08
N ALA A 49 8.16 -29.24 10.86
CA ALA A 49 7.84 -29.75 9.54
C ALA A 49 7.40 -28.63 8.58
N LEU A 50 6.51 -27.74 9.03
CA LEU A 50 6.05 -26.59 8.24
C LEU A 50 7.18 -25.60 7.93
N SER A 51 8.09 -25.35 8.89
CA SER A 51 9.22 -24.44 8.68
C SER A 51 10.22 -24.99 7.65
N ILE A 52 10.49 -26.30 7.68
CA ILE A 52 11.36 -26.95 6.69
C ILE A 52 10.67 -26.94 5.31
N TYR A 53 9.35 -27.15 5.28
CA TYR A 53 8.56 -27.09 4.06
C TYR A 53 8.61 -25.70 3.41
N ASP A 54 8.48 -24.63 4.20
CA ASP A 54 8.55 -23.24 3.71
C ASP A 54 9.95 -22.90 3.18
N LEU A 55 11.00 -23.37 3.86
CA LEU A 55 12.38 -23.03 3.51
C LEU A 55 12.97 -23.86 2.36
N ALA A 56 12.74 -25.17 2.37
CA ALA A 56 13.38 -26.14 1.48
C ALA A 56 12.42 -26.77 0.46
N GLY A 57 11.12 -26.44 0.54
CA GLY A 57 10.08 -27.04 -0.27
C GLY A 57 9.80 -28.51 0.06
N TYR A 58 8.79 -29.07 -0.60
CA TYR A 58 8.41 -30.48 -0.44
C TYR A 58 9.58 -31.44 -0.69
N ASP A 59 10.34 -31.23 -1.78
CA ASP A 59 11.42 -32.13 -2.16
C ASP A 59 12.57 -32.10 -1.15
N GLY A 60 12.88 -30.93 -0.59
CA GLY A 60 13.86 -30.79 0.49
C GLY A 60 13.41 -31.44 1.79
N TYR A 61 12.14 -31.25 2.19
CA TYR A 61 11.55 -31.91 3.34
C TYR A 61 11.56 -33.44 3.18
N ARG A 62 11.10 -33.96 2.03
CA ARG A 62 11.11 -35.39 1.72
C ARG A 62 12.52 -35.98 1.78
N ALA A 63 13.49 -35.35 1.13
CA ALA A 63 14.87 -35.82 1.11
C ALA A 63 15.47 -35.88 2.52
N LEU A 64 15.20 -34.88 3.36
CA LEU A 64 15.65 -34.83 4.74
C LEU A 64 15.03 -35.96 5.57
N THR A 65 13.70 -36.09 5.55
CA THR A 65 12.98 -37.10 6.35
C THR A 65 13.34 -38.51 5.91
N SER A 66 13.29 -38.81 4.61
CA SER A 66 13.67 -40.13 4.08
C SER A 66 15.15 -40.44 4.32
N GLY A 67 16.02 -39.42 4.22
CA GLY A 67 17.45 -39.56 4.50
C GLY A 67 17.75 -39.90 5.95
N LEU A 68 17.06 -39.24 6.89
CA LEU A 68 17.20 -39.49 8.33
C LEU A 68 16.71 -40.89 8.71
N LEU A 69 15.52 -41.29 8.24
CA LEU A 69 14.96 -42.62 8.47
C LEU A 69 15.86 -43.73 7.92
N ALA A 70 16.36 -43.57 6.69
CA ALA A 70 17.26 -44.54 6.07
C ALA A 70 18.62 -44.61 6.78
N LYS A 71 19.16 -43.48 7.24
CA LYS A 71 20.43 -43.43 7.97
C LYS A 71 20.33 -44.16 9.31
N HIS A 72 19.25 -43.91 10.07
CA HIS A 72 19.02 -44.60 11.35
C HIS A 72 18.93 -46.12 11.18
N LYS A 73 18.17 -46.60 10.18
CA LYS A 73 18.08 -48.03 9.84
C LYS A 73 19.45 -48.64 9.52
N ARG A 74 20.30 -47.94 8.76
CA ARG A 74 21.66 -48.41 8.44
C ARG A 74 22.54 -48.51 9.69
N GLN A 75 22.48 -47.50 10.56
CA GLN A 75 23.27 -47.48 11.79
C GLN A 75 22.86 -48.61 12.74
N LEU A 76 21.57 -48.90 12.89
CA LEU A 76 21.10 -50.03 13.69
C LEU A 76 21.53 -51.38 13.11
N ALA A 77 21.41 -51.56 11.79
CA ALA A 77 21.82 -52.78 11.11
C ALA A 77 23.33 -53.06 11.28
N ALA A 78 24.17 -52.03 11.26
CA ALA A 78 25.61 -52.16 11.50
C ALA A 78 25.94 -52.65 12.92
N LEU A 79 25.01 -52.50 13.87
CA LEU A 79 25.12 -52.92 15.26
C LEU A 79 24.39 -54.24 15.56
N GLY A 80 23.80 -54.87 14.55
CA GLY A 80 22.96 -56.05 14.73
C GLY A 80 21.65 -55.79 15.48
N LEU A 81 21.19 -54.53 15.52
CA LEU A 81 19.97 -54.10 16.19
C LEU A 81 18.83 -53.87 15.19
N ALA A 82 17.60 -54.01 15.67
CA ALA A 82 16.39 -53.67 14.91
C ALA A 82 15.75 -52.39 15.48
N PRO A 83 15.07 -51.57 14.64
CA PRO A 83 14.32 -50.42 15.11
C PRO A 83 13.19 -50.82 16.08
N SER A 84 12.81 -49.93 16.99
CA SER A 84 11.66 -50.20 17.86
C SER A 84 10.33 -50.24 17.07
N PRO A 85 9.28 -50.88 17.63
CA PRO A 85 7.93 -50.84 17.05
C PRO A 85 7.42 -49.42 16.78
N ARG A 86 7.70 -48.47 17.68
CA ARG A 86 7.27 -47.08 17.56
C ARG A 86 8.01 -46.35 16.43
N TRP A 87 9.28 -46.65 16.21
CA TRP A 87 10.02 -46.15 15.04
C TRP A 87 9.41 -46.66 13.74
N LEU A 88 9.04 -47.95 13.68
CA LEU A 88 8.38 -48.54 12.51
C LEU A 88 7.00 -47.92 12.25
N GLU A 89 6.27 -47.54 13.30
CA GLU A 89 5.01 -46.80 13.16
C GLU A 89 5.22 -45.39 12.60
N LEU A 90 6.22 -44.65 13.09
CA LEU A 90 6.59 -43.35 12.54
C LEU A 90 7.00 -43.45 11.08
N ASP A 91 7.84 -44.42 10.71
CA ASP A 91 8.29 -44.65 9.35
C ASP A 91 7.10 -44.84 8.38
N ARG A 92 6.13 -45.69 8.76
CA ARG A 92 4.88 -45.88 7.99
C ARG A 92 3.98 -44.64 7.98
N LEU A 93 3.95 -43.86 9.06
CA LEU A 93 3.18 -42.62 9.13
C LEU A 93 3.78 -41.57 8.20
N MET A 94 5.11 -41.40 8.23
CA MET A 94 5.83 -40.45 7.38
C MET A 94 5.72 -40.80 5.91
N GLU A 95 5.82 -42.08 5.54
CA GLU A 95 5.57 -42.51 4.15
C GLU A 95 4.16 -42.14 3.69
N ARG A 96 3.13 -42.39 4.51
CA ARG A 96 1.75 -42.01 4.21
C ARG A 96 1.55 -40.50 4.12
N LEU A 97 2.14 -39.73 5.03
CA LEU A 97 2.06 -38.28 5.02
C LEU A 97 2.74 -37.70 3.78
N LEU A 98 3.93 -38.18 3.43
CA LEU A 98 4.66 -37.75 2.23
C LEU A 98 3.86 -38.04 0.95
N GLU A 99 3.14 -39.17 0.90
CA GLU A 99 2.26 -39.53 -0.21
C GLU A 99 0.99 -38.68 -0.27
N VAL A 100 0.33 -38.43 0.88
CA VAL A 100 -0.81 -37.51 0.97
C VAL A 100 -0.39 -36.10 0.54
N HIS A 101 0.79 -35.65 0.95
CA HIS A 101 1.34 -34.36 0.53
C HIS A 101 1.70 -34.32 -0.96
N ARG A 102 2.17 -35.43 -1.55
CA ARG A 102 2.41 -35.53 -3.01
C ARG A 102 1.10 -35.34 -3.79
N VAL A 103 0.06 -36.09 -3.43
CA VAL A 103 -1.26 -36.01 -4.08
C VAL A 103 -1.89 -34.63 -3.88
N SER A 104 -1.80 -34.08 -2.66
CA SER A 104 -2.29 -32.73 -2.36
C SER A 104 -1.53 -31.69 -3.16
N ARG A 105 -0.20 -31.84 -3.34
CA ARG A 105 0.62 -30.95 -4.16
C ARG A 105 0.22 -31.01 -5.63
N GLU A 106 0.00 -32.19 -6.20
CA GLU A 106 -0.44 -32.32 -7.60
C GLU A 106 -1.78 -31.59 -7.82
N GLN A 107 -2.73 -31.76 -6.90
CA GLN A 107 -4.01 -31.04 -6.92
C GLN A 107 -3.88 -29.53 -6.68
N ILE A 108 -2.99 -29.13 -5.77
CA ILE A 108 -2.67 -27.74 -5.48
C ILE A 108 -1.91 -27.10 -6.64
N GLU A 109 -1.04 -27.81 -7.36
CA GLU A 109 -0.30 -27.31 -8.53
C GLU A 109 -1.24 -27.09 -9.72
N GLU A 110 -2.19 -28.00 -9.94
CA GLU A 110 -3.27 -27.82 -10.92
C GLU A 110 -4.17 -26.63 -10.60
N SER A 111 -4.35 -26.33 -9.30
CA SER A 111 -5.15 -25.21 -8.79
C SER A 111 -4.29 -24.07 -8.24
N ALA A 112 -3.00 -24.03 -8.57
CA ALA A 112 -2.07 -23.19 -7.84
C ALA A 112 -2.38 -21.73 -8.12
N PRO A 113 -2.34 -20.85 -7.09
CA PRO A 113 -2.42 -19.42 -7.33
C PRO A 113 -1.28 -19.02 -8.26
N MET A 114 -1.62 -18.71 -9.51
CA MET A 114 -0.65 -18.24 -10.48
C MET A 114 -0.15 -16.86 -10.05
N ARG A 115 1.17 -16.72 -9.95
CA ARG A 115 1.79 -15.44 -9.66
C ARG A 115 1.48 -14.47 -10.79
N VAL A 116 0.69 -13.44 -10.50
CA VAL A 116 0.42 -12.36 -11.45
C VAL A 116 1.59 -11.38 -11.42
N ALA A 117 2.03 -10.93 -12.59
CA ALA A 117 3.05 -9.89 -12.69
C ALA A 117 2.60 -8.61 -11.95
N ASP A 118 3.54 -7.99 -11.25
CA ASP A 118 3.26 -6.73 -10.58
C ASP A 118 3.23 -5.58 -11.57
N THR A 119 2.12 -4.84 -11.56
CA THR A 119 2.05 -3.54 -12.20
C THR A 119 2.97 -2.55 -11.46
N PRO A 120 3.49 -1.52 -12.15
CA PRO A 120 4.15 -0.38 -11.52
C PRO A 120 3.43 0.14 -10.26
N TRP A 121 2.11 0.31 -10.33
CA TRP A 121 1.27 0.67 -9.19
C TRP A 121 1.29 -0.38 -8.07
N ARG A 122 1.12 -1.68 -8.35
CA ARG A 122 1.15 -2.73 -7.31
C ARG A 122 2.47 -2.73 -6.55
N ARG A 123 3.60 -2.51 -7.22
CA ARG A 123 4.90 -2.36 -6.56
C ARG A 123 4.95 -1.15 -5.65
N ALA A 124 4.58 0.03 -6.16
CA ALA A 124 4.57 1.26 -5.37
C ALA A 124 3.61 1.18 -4.18
N ALA A 125 2.40 0.65 -4.39
CA ALA A 125 1.38 0.49 -3.37
C ALA A 125 1.85 -0.41 -2.22
N ARG A 126 2.45 -1.57 -2.50
CA ARG A 126 2.99 -2.46 -1.45
C ARG A 126 4.20 -1.89 -0.72
N ALA A 127 4.97 -1.00 -1.35
CA ALA A 127 6.06 -0.29 -0.69
C ALA A 127 5.56 0.87 0.19
N MET A 128 4.52 1.57 -0.24
CA MET A 128 3.94 2.72 0.46
C MET A 128 3.01 2.33 1.61
N TRP A 129 2.18 1.29 1.40
CA TRP A 129 1.20 0.79 2.35
C TRP A 129 1.68 -0.54 2.90
N THR A 130 2.45 -0.45 3.98
CA THR A 130 2.81 -1.60 4.82
C THR A 130 1.80 -1.69 5.98
N ALA A 131 2.16 -2.29 7.12
CA ALA A 131 1.24 -2.40 8.27
C ALA A 131 0.63 -1.03 8.62
N PRO A 132 -0.68 -0.95 8.95
CA PRO A 132 -1.33 0.33 9.22
C PRO A 132 -0.70 1.00 10.44
N THR A 133 0.09 2.05 10.23
CA THR A 133 0.76 2.82 11.30
C THR A 133 0.04 4.11 11.66
N ASP A 134 -0.84 4.60 10.78
CA ASP A 134 -1.39 5.95 10.88
C ASP A 134 -2.84 5.93 11.41
N PRO A 135 -3.13 6.65 12.51
CA PRO A 135 -4.48 6.71 13.05
C PRO A 135 -5.38 7.44 12.06
N THR A 136 -6.30 6.69 11.45
CA THR A 136 -7.11 7.18 10.33
C THR A 136 -8.56 7.37 10.77
N MET A 137 -9.09 8.58 10.60
CA MET A 137 -10.52 8.84 10.76
C MET A 137 -11.26 8.67 9.45
N ARG A 138 -12.45 8.09 9.53
CA ARG A 138 -13.38 7.95 8.41
C ARG A 138 -14.70 8.62 8.76
N GLY A 139 -15.18 9.46 7.87
CA GLY A 139 -16.50 10.08 7.95
C GLY A 139 -17.10 10.25 6.56
N GLY A 140 -18.31 10.77 6.49
CA GLY A 140 -18.91 11.08 5.20
C GLY A 140 -20.30 11.67 5.33
N PHE A 141 -20.76 12.30 4.26
CA PHE A 141 -22.05 12.96 4.27
C PHE A 141 -22.66 13.08 2.87
N ASP A 142 -23.99 13.04 2.80
CA ASP A 142 -24.72 13.27 1.55
C ASP A 142 -24.96 14.77 1.33
N VAL A 143 -24.77 15.21 0.08
CA VAL A 143 -25.04 16.59 -0.38
C VAL A 143 -25.96 16.62 -1.59
N PRO A 144 -26.99 17.50 -1.61
CA PRO A 144 -27.82 17.68 -2.78
C PRO A 144 -27.01 18.33 -3.91
N VAL A 145 -26.94 17.67 -5.08
CA VAL A 145 -26.22 18.14 -6.27
C VAL A 145 -27.11 18.31 -7.48
N GLY A 146 -28.43 18.27 -7.29
CA GLY A 146 -29.43 18.46 -8.37
C GLY A 146 -29.19 19.70 -9.23
N HIS A 147 -28.67 20.77 -8.63
CA HIS A 147 -28.40 22.05 -9.25
C HIS A 147 -27.01 22.14 -9.90
N ILE A 148 -26.16 21.12 -9.78
CA ILE A 148 -24.83 21.06 -10.37
C ILE A 148 -24.91 20.30 -11.71
N PRO A 149 -24.45 20.89 -12.83
CA PRO A 149 -24.37 20.19 -14.12
C PRO A 149 -23.52 18.93 -14.01
N ARG A 150 -23.99 17.79 -14.54
CA ARG A 150 -23.35 16.47 -14.36
C ARG A 150 -21.87 16.46 -14.80
N LYS A 151 -21.56 17.10 -15.94
CA LYS A 151 -20.19 17.20 -16.48
C LYS A 151 -19.26 18.09 -15.63
N LEU A 152 -19.82 19.00 -14.84
CA LEU A 152 -19.07 19.96 -14.02
C LEU A 152 -19.02 19.57 -12.55
N LEU A 153 -19.51 18.38 -12.16
CA LEU A 153 -19.53 17.95 -10.77
C LEU A 153 -18.13 17.98 -10.14
N THR A 154 -17.13 17.36 -10.78
CA THR A 154 -15.76 17.34 -10.24
C THR A 154 -15.14 18.75 -10.18
N PRO A 155 -15.16 19.57 -11.26
CA PRO A 155 -14.64 20.94 -11.18
C PRO A 155 -15.32 21.83 -10.12
N VAL A 156 -16.65 21.72 -9.96
CA VAL A 156 -17.39 22.46 -8.91
C VAL A 156 -16.97 22.00 -7.52
N LEU A 157 -16.84 20.68 -7.30
CA LEU A 157 -16.38 20.15 -6.01
C LEU A 157 -14.95 20.61 -5.68
N VAL A 158 -14.05 20.63 -6.66
CA VAL A 158 -12.68 21.15 -6.47
C VAL A 158 -12.69 22.62 -6.06
N SER A 159 -13.48 23.47 -6.73
CA SER A 159 -13.60 24.89 -6.37
C SER A 159 -14.22 25.07 -4.97
N ALA A 160 -15.26 24.29 -4.66
CA ALA A 160 -15.91 24.30 -3.35
C ALA A 160 -14.96 23.87 -2.22
N ILE A 161 -14.18 22.81 -2.43
CA ILE A 161 -13.13 22.37 -1.50
C ILE A 161 -12.09 23.47 -1.33
N GLY A 162 -11.59 24.05 -2.43
CA GLY A 162 -10.62 25.14 -2.38
C GLY A 162 -11.08 26.30 -1.50
N ARG A 163 -12.33 26.78 -1.70
CA ARG A 163 -12.90 27.85 -0.88
C ARG A 163 -13.15 27.46 0.56
N ALA A 164 -13.62 26.24 0.81
CA ALA A 164 -13.80 25.74 2.18
C ALA A 164 -12.47 25.69 2.94
N TRP A 165 -11.40 25.21 2.29
CA TRP A 165 -10.05 25.15 2.88
C TRP A 165 -9.40 26.54 3.04
N ALA A 166 -9.78 27.52 2.21
CA ALA A 166 -9.30 28.90 2.33
C ALA A 166 -10.04 29.72 3.39
N THR A 167 -11.28 29.38 3.71
CA THR A 167 -12.11 30.11 4.70
C THR A 167 -11.55 29.98 6.12
N ASP A 168 -10.76 28.94 6.37
CA ASP A 168 -10.22 28.63 7.68
C ASP A 168 -8.96 29.45 8.04
N ALA A 169 -9.10 30.77 8.05
CA ALA A 169 -8.08 31.75 8.43
C ALA A 169 -7.76 31.72 9.94
N GLY A 170 -7.43 30.55 10.49
CA GLY A 170 -6.88 30.44 11.85
C GLY A 170 -6.97 29.07 12.55
N ARG A 171 -7.80 28.11 12.09
CA ARG A 171 -7.88 26.76 12.70
C ARG A 171 -7.25 25.65 11.84
N GLY A 172 -6.91 25.94 10.59
CA GLY A 172 -5.94 25.23 9.75
C GLY A 172 -6.36 23.99 8.95
N LEU A 173 -7.52 23.87 8.28
CA LEU A 173 -7.79 22.72 7.39
C LEU A 173 -6.70 22.46 6.33
N ASN A 174 -5.97 23.51 5.94
CA ASN A 174 -4.88 23.45 4.96
C ASN A 174 -3.52 23.06 5.59
N ARG A 175 -3.49 21.97 6.38
CA ARG A 175 -2.29 21.47 7.08
C ARG A 175 -1.77 20.14 6.51
N VAL A 176 -0.46 19.94 6.55
CA VAL A 176 0.21 18.66 6.24
C VAL A 176 1.07 18.21 7.42
N ILE A 177 1.25 16.90 7.59
CA ILE A 177 2.26 16.36 8.50
C ILE A 177 3.52 16.03 7.69
N ALA A 178 4.67 16.49 8.15
CA ALA A 178 5.95 16.16 7.56
C ALA A 178 7.03 16.18 8.64
N ARG A 179 7.84 15.11 8.68
CA ARG A 179 8.81 14.85 9.75
C ARG A 179 8.13 14.77 11.12
N ASP A 180 8.55 15.61 12.05
CA ASP A 180 8.12 15.73 13.45
C ASP A 180 7.10 16.87 13.67
N GLY A 181 6.63 17.52 12.59
CA GLY A 181 5.78 18.71 12.68
C GLY A 181 4.54 18.69 11.80
N ILE A 182 3.57 19.52 12.20
CA ILE A 182 2.38 19.86 11.42
C ILE A 182 2.59 21.25 10.81
N TRP A 183 2.43 21.35 9.49
CA TRP A 183 2.74 22.54 8.72
C TRP A 183 1.48 23.12 8.08
N GLN A 184 1.23 24.40 8.32
CA GLN A 184 0.18 25.15 7.62
C GLN A 184 0.67 25.54 6.22
N LEU A 185 -0.07 25.15 5.19
CA LEU A 185 0.25 25.53 3.81
C LEU A 185 -0.22 26.97 3.52
N PRO A 186 0.60 27.79 2.85
CA PRO A 186 0.30 29.21 2.60
C PRO A 186 -0.69 29.43 1.45
N ARG A 187 -0.92 28.41 0.62
CA ARG A 187 -1.82 28.44 -0.53
C ARG A 187 -2.68 27.18 -0.52
N VAL A 188 -3.91 27.30 -1.01
CA VAL A 188 -4.84 26.16 -1.09
C VAL A 188 -4.71 25.52 -2.47
N HIS A 189 -4.25 24.28 -2.49
CA HIS A 189 -4.18 23.47 -3.69
C HIS A 189 -5.03 22.22 -3.46
N VAL A 190 -5.60 21.68 -4.53
CA VAL A 190 -6.44 20.48 -4.46
C VAL A 190 -5.90 19.44 -5.42
N GLY A 191 -5.54 18.28 -4.90
CA GLY A 191 -5.21 17.12 -5.73
C GLY A 191 -6.48 16.51 -6.34
N VAL A 192 -6.44 16.15 -7.61
CA VAL A 192 -7.55 15.49 -8.32
C VAL A 192 -7.06 14.16 -8.87
N ARG A 193 -7.63 13.06 -8.39
CA ARG A 193 -7.29 11.72 -8.91
C ARG A 193 -7.87 11.51 -10.29
N VAL A 194 -7.00 11.17 -11.24
CA VAL A 194 -7.33 10.89 -12.65
C VAL A 194 -6.87 9.48 -13.03
N LEU A 195 -7.56 8.89 -14.01
CA LEU A 195 -7.11 7.65 -14.63
C LEU A 195 -6.12 7.97 -15.74
N VAL A 196 -5.06 7.17 -15.82
CA VAL A 196 -4.03 7.24 -16.85
C VAL A 196 -3.79 5.81 -17.31
N GLY A 197 -4.42 5.35 -18.39
CA GLY A 197 -4.48 3.91 -18.71
C GLY A 197 -5.14 3.12 -17.57
N ASP A 198 -4.48 2.05 -17.11
CA ASP A 198 -4.93 1.22 -15.99
C ASP A 198 -4.45 1.70 -14.60
N ASP A 199 -3.72 2.81 -14.55
CA ASP A 199 -3.18 3.37 -13.31
C ASP A 199 -3.91 4.65 -12.87
N VAL A 200 -3.73 5.00 -11.59
CA VAL A 200 -4.27 6.22 -10.99
C VAL A 200 -3.11 7.18 -10.72
N ALA A 201 -3.33 8.46 -11.03
CA ALA A 201 -2.39 9.55 -10.74
C ALA A 201 -3.15 10.79 -10.25
N THR A 202 -2.41 11.79 -9.76
CA THR A 202 -3.00 13.02 -9.22
C THR A 202 -2.57 14.24 -10.04
N VAL A 203 -3.55 15.00 -10.53
CA VAL A 203 -3.35 16.35 -11.07
C VAL A 203 -3.55 17.36 -9.95
N VAL A 204 -2.59 18.25 -9.72
CA VAL A 204 -2.71 19.28 -8.66
C VAL A 204 -3.26 20.56 -9.25
N ILE A 205 -4.40 20.99 -8.73
CA ILE A 205 -5.03 22.27 -9.08
C ILE A 205 -4.51 23.34 -8.12
N THR A 206 -3.64 24.22 -8.65
CA THR A 206 -3.01 25.29 -7.88
C THR A 206 -3.94 26.47 -7.69
N ASP A 207 -3.87 27.08 -6.50
CA ASP A 207 -4.72 28.17 -6.02
C ASP A 207 -6.23 27.88 -6.23
N ALA A 208 -6.67 26.68 -5.87
CA ALA A 208 -8.00 26.16 -6.18
C ALA A 208 -9.14 27.02 -5.60
N ASP A 209 -8.86 27.76 -4.53
CA ASP A 209 -9.76 28.75 -3.92
C ASP A 209 -10.04 29.96 -4.83
N ARG A 210 -9.15 30.24 -5.77
CA ARG A 210 -9.19 31.42 -6.65
C ARG A 210 -9.62 31.08 -8.08
N ARG A 211 -9.50 29.82 -8.51
CA ARG A 211 -9.81 29.42 -9.90
C ARG A 211 -11.30 29.38 -10.19
N SER A 212 -11.66 29.71 -11.43
CA SER A 212 -13.01 29.47 -11.95
C SER A 212 -13.25 27.97 -12.18
N VAL A 213 -14.51 27.57 -12.25
CA VAL A 213 -14.89 26.18 -12.58
C VAL A 213 -14.39 25.78 -13.97
N SER A 214 -14.38 26.72 -14.92
CA SER A 214 -13.89 26.52 -16.29
C SER A 214 -12.37 26.30 -16.31
N ASP A 215 -11.59 27.12 -15.60
CA ASP A 215 -10.15 26.94 -15.45
C ASP A 215 -9.81 25.59 -14.83
N ILE A 216 -10.51 25.21 -13.76
CA ILE A 216 -10.31 23.92 -13.10
C ILE A 216 -10.56 22.77 -14.08
N ALA A 217 -11.66 22.82 -14.86
CA ALA A 217 -11.96 21.79 -15.85
C ALA A 217 -10.85 21.69 -16.92
N LYS A 218 -10.36 22.82 -17.42
CA LYS A 218 -9.25 22.90 -18.38
C LYS A 218 -7.95 22.32 -17.80
N MET A 219 -7.63 22.66 -16.55
CA MET A 219 -6.43 22.16 -15.85
C MET A 219 -6.50 20.65 -15.62
N ILE A 220 -7.65 20.10 -15.19
CA ILE A 220 -7.83 18.65 -15.05
C ILE A 220 -7.60 17.95 -16.40
N GLY A 221 -8.22 18.45 -17.48
CA GLY A 221 -8.12 17.87 -18.81
C GLY A 221 -6.69 17.89 -19.37
N LYS A 222 -6.04 19.07 -19.35
CA LYS A 222 -4.63 19.19 -19.79
C LYS A 222 -3.70 18.32 -18.93
N GLY A 223 -3.97 18.20 -17.63
CA GLY A 223 -3.11 17.46 -16.70
C GLY A 223 -3.19 15.96 -16.92
N GLN A 224 -4.40 15.46 -17.11
CA GLN A 224 -4.61 14.07 -17.48
C GLN A 224 -3.98 13.75 -18.83
N ALA A 225 -4.13 14.62 -19.83
CA ALA A 225 -3.51 14.42 -21.14
C ALA A 225 -1.98 14.39 -21.07
N ALA A 226 -1.36 15.31 -20.32
CA ALA A 226 0.08 15.32 -20.09
C ALA A 226 0.57 14.05 -19.38
N LEU A 227 -0.19 13.53 -18.42
CA LEU A 227 0.11 12.27 -17.74
C LEU A 227 0.02 11.06 -18.68
N ILE A 228 -0.97 11.01 -19.56
CA ILE A 228 -1.13 9.96 -20.57
C ILE A 228 0.04 9.97 -21.55
N ASP A 229 0.39 11.15 -22.07
CA ASP A 229 1.52 11.33 -22.99
C ASP A 229 2.85 10.96 -22.31
N MET A 230 3.05 11.41 -21.07
CA MET A 230 4.22 11.04 -20.27
C MET A 230 4.29 9.52 -20.08
N ARG A 231 3.19 8.85 -19.71
CA ARG A 231 3.15 7.38 -19.59
C ARG A 231 3.50 6.69 -20.91
N ALA A 232 2.97 7.17 -22.04
CA ALA A 232 3.22 6.58 -23.36
C ALA A 232 4.70 6.67 -23.77
N ARG A 233 5.41 7.72 -23.32
CA ARG A 233 6.85 7.90 -23.59
C ARG A 233 7.75 7.04 -22.70
N PHE A 234 7.26 6.55 -21.56
CA PHE A 234 8.04 5.71 -20.66
C PHE A 234 7.93 4.23 -21.04
N GLN A 235 9.04 3.60 -21.43
CA GLN A 235 9.10 2.16 -21.72
C GLN A 235 9.49 1.33 -20.47
N PRO A 236 8.94 0.11 -20.31
CA PRO A 236 9.37 -0.81 -19.26
C PRO A 236 10.85 -1.16 -19.43
N GLY A 237 11.70 -0.77 -18.46
CA GLY A 237 13.15 -1.00 -18.50
C GLY A 237 14.00 0.27 -18.58
N ASP A 238 13.38 1.43 -18.84
CA ASP A 238 14.07 2.72 -18.75
C ASP A 238 14.36 3.01 -17.26
N THR A 239 15.62 2.89 -16.83
CA THR A 239 16.03 3.11 -15.42
C THR A 239 15.92 4.57 -15.01
N GLY A 240 15.58 5.48 -15.94
CA GLY A 240 15.29 6.89 -15.66
C GLY A 240 16.48 7.68 -15.12
N GLY A 241 17.67 7.09 -15.03
CA GLY A 241 18.86 7.70 -14.44
C GLY A 241 19.29 8.98 -15.14
N GLU A 242 19.10 9.08 -16.45
CA GLU A 242 19.46 10.26 -17.26
C GLU A 242 18.24 10.99 -17.86
N ARG A 243 17.04 10.42 -17.77
CA ARG A 243 15.80 10.94 -18.40
C ARG A 243 14.74 11.39 -17.41
N LEU A 244 15.06 11.53 -16.13
CA LEU A 244 14.25 12.35 -15.24
C LEU A 244 14.65 13.80 -15.50
N PRO A 245 13.86 14.60 -16.25
CA PRO A 245 14.26 15.93 -16.67
C PRO A 245 14.44 16.82 -15.44
N GLY A 246 15.67 17.01 -14.94
CA GLY A 246 16.00 17.91 -13.82
C GLY A 246 15.08 17.84 -12.59
N GLY A 247 14.35 16.73 -12.38
CA GLY A 247 12.97 16.81 -11.90
C GLY A 247 12.59 15.86 -10.79
N MET A 248 13.54 15.15 -10.15
CA MET A 248 13.26 14.61 -8.81
C MET A 248 12.88 15.74 -7.85
N ALA A 249 13.46 16.93 -8.02
CA ALA A 249 13.07 18.16 -7.35
C ALA A 249 11.67 18.68 -7.72
N GLN A 250 10.99 18.16 -8.75
CA GLN A 250 9.61 18.52 -9.11
C GLN A 250 8.58 17.47 -8.66
N LEU A 251 8.97 16.19 -8.59
CA LEU A 251 8.12 15.08 -8.14
C LEU A 251 7.99 15.01 -6.60
N VAL A 252 9.05 15.38 -5.87
CA VAL A 252 9.09 15.34 -4.40
C VAL A 252 8.33 16.52 -3.73
N PRO A 253 8.24 17.74 -4.30
CA PRO A 253 7.44 18.80 -3.66
C PRO A 253 5.93 18.69 -3.89
N ALA A 254 5.44 17.98 -4.91
CA ALA A 254 4.01 17.98 -5.23
C ALA A 254 3.15 17.25 -4.17
N ALA A 255 3.69 16.19 -3.57
CA ALA A 255 3.02 15.42 -2.51
C ALA A 255 2.72 16.26 -1.25
N PHE A 256 3.57 17.25 -0.96
CA PHE A 256 3.42 18.15 0.20
C PHE A 256 2.78 19.50 -0.15
N ARG A 257 2.31 19.69 -1.38
CA ARG A 257 1.76 20.98 -1.85
C ARG A 257 0.25 21.12 -1.67
N HIS A 258 -0.45 20.04 -1.30
CA HIS A 258 -1.88 20.07 -1.03
C HIS A 258 -2.21 19.25 0.21
N SER A 259 -3.09 19.77 1.08
CA SER A 259 -3.60 19.01 2.24
C SER A 259 -4.84 18.18 1.93
N VAL A 260 -5.44 18.37 0.74
CA VAL A 260 -6.68 17.70 0.35
C VAL A 260 -6.60 17.16 -1.07
N THR A 261 -7.12 15.97 -1.28
CA THR A 261 -7.34 15.36 -2.60
C THR A 261 -8.78 14.93 -2.75
N ILE A 262 -9.26 14.95 -4.00
CA ILE A 262 -10.58 14.43 -4.38
C ILE A 262 -10.45 13.27 -5.36
N SER A 263 -11.24 12.22 -5.15
CA SER A 263 -11.37 11.07 -6.03
C SER A 263 -12.84 10.82 -6.40
N ASN A 264 -13.17 10.99 -7.68
CA ASN A 264 -14.52 10.73 -8.16
C ASN A 264 -14.65 9.29 -8.67
N VAL A 265 -15.00 8.40 -7.75
CA VAL A 265 -15.24 6.97 -8.02
C VAL A 265 -16.69 6.68 -8.41
N GLY A 266 -17.60 7.62 -8.17
CA GLY A 266 -19.00 7.52 -8.58
C GLY A 266 -19.20 7.34 -10.08
N LYS A 267 -18.23 7.73 -10.90
CA LYS A 267 -18.21 7.44 -12.34
C LYS A 267 -18.15 5.93 -12.67
N PHE A 268 -17.75 5.09 -11.71
CA PHE A 268 -17.70 3.64 -11.82
C PHE A 268 -18.87 2.94 -11.08
N GLY A 269 -19.87 3.69 -10.60
CA GLY A 269 -21.01 3.14 -9.87
C GLY A 269 -20.78 2.90 -8.37
N LEU A 270 -19.65 3.36 -7.81
CA LEU A 270 -19.41 3.29 -6.37
C LEU A 270 -20.22 4.36 -5.63
N THR A 271 -21.13 3.94 -4.76
CA THR A 271 -22.04 4.83 -4.00
C THR A 271 -21.37 5.45 -2.79
N THR A 272 -20.46 4.73 -2.15
CA THR A 272 -19.62 5.18 -1.05
C THR A 272 -18.20 4.68 -1.26
N GLY A 273 -17.23 5.35 -0.65
CA GLY A 273 -15.85 4.93 -0.70
C GLY A 273 -15.01 5.73 0.26
N SER A 274 -13.85 5.20 0.58
CA SER A 274 -12.81 5.91 1.29
C SER A 274 -11.49 5.46 0.68
N GLY A 275 -10.61 6.41 0.41
CA GLY A 275 -9.31 6.09 -0.16
C GLY A 275 -8.39 5.43 0.87
N ALA A 276 -7.10 5.57 0.63
CA ALA A 276 -6.07 5.19 1.59
C ALA A 276 -5.10 6.37 1.75
N LEU A 277 -4.71 6.67 3.00
CA LEU A 277 -3.63 7.61 3.28
C LEU A 277 -2.31 6.89 3.10
N SER A 278 -1.42 7.44 2.28
CA SER A 278 -0.02 7.00 2.19
C SER A 278 0.88 7.95 2.98
N PRO A 279 2.15 7.57 3.28
CA PRO A 279 3.12 8.48 3.92
C PRO A 279 3.36 9.79 3.17
N TYR A 280 3.00 9.85 1.88
CA TYR A 280 3.09 11.01 1.01
C TYR A 280 1.70 11.54 0.59
N ALA A 281 0.63 11.07 1.23
CA ALA A 281 -0.72 11.49 0.91
C ALA A 281 -1.07 12.81 1.60
N PRO A 282 -2.04 13.56 1.06
CA PRO A 282 -2.67 14.65 1.80
C PRO A 282 -3.22 14.17 3.14
N THR A 283 -3.40 15.08 4.08
CA THR A 283 -4.03 14.82 5.38
C THR A 283 -5.54 14.59 5.27
N THR A 284 -6.16 14.95 4.14
CA THR A 284 -7.56 14.68 3.82
C THR A 284 -7.73 14.10 2.41
N ASP A 285 -8.53 13.05 2.28
CA ASP A 285 -8.95 12.47 1.01
C ASP A 285 -10.48 12.39 0.93
N ILE A 286 -11.05 13.06 -0.07
CA ILE A 286 -12.49 13.15 -0.31
C ILE A 286 -12.86 12.24 -1.48
N THR A 287 -13.70 11.25 -1.20
CA THR A 287 -14.24 10.35 -2.21
C THR A 287 -15.65 10.77 -2.62
N VAL A 288 -15.89 10.95 -3.92
CA VAL A 288 -17.20 11.29 -4.47
C VAL A 288 -17.88 10.02 -4.95
N GLY A 289 -19.01 9.69 -4.32
CA GLY A 289 -19.86 8.58 -4.71
C GLY A 289 -20.75 8.88 -5.92
N GLU A 290 -21.46 7.85 -6.37
CA GLU A 290 -22.42 7.93 -7.47
C GLU A 290 -23.54 8.93 -7.16
N ARG A 291 -23.99 9.63 -8.21
CA ARG A 291 -25.14 10.53 -8.14
C ARG A 291 -26.44 9.72 -8.09
N ARG A 292 -27.11 9.75 -6.93
CA ARG A 292 -28.33 8.97 -6.63
C ARG A 292 -29.49 9.88 -6.21
N LYS A 293 -30.74 9.44 -6.42
CA LYS A 293 -31.92 10.14 -5.88
C LYS A 293 -32.12 9.68 -4.44
N LEU A 294 -32.09 10.62 -3.48
CA LEU A 294 -32.39 10.38 -2.08
C LEU A 294 -33.56 11.28 -1.63
N PRO A 295 -34.34 10.85 -0.64
CA PRO A 295 -35.37 11.70 -0.05
C PRO A 295 -34.72 12.87 0.70
N LEU A 296 -35.14 14.09 0.38
CA LEU A 296 -34.73 15.32 1.06
C LEU A 296 -35.93 15.88 1.82
N TRP A 297 -35.79 16.02 3.13
CA TRP A 297 -36.81 16.68 3.94
C TRP A 297 -36.93 18.16 3.58
N ARG A 298 -38.15 18.63 3.27
CA ARG A 298 -38.50 20.00 2.94
C ARG A 298 -39.64 20.48 3.83
N PHE A 299 -39.38 20.60 5.13
CA PHE A 299 -40.28 21.09 6.20
C PHE A 299 -41.58 20.30 6.42
N ILE A 300 -42.32 19.98 5.36
CA ILE A 300 -43.63 19.31 5.39
C ILE A 300 -43.63 17.99 4.62
N ALA A 301 -42.65 17.73 3.75
CA ALA A 301 -42.60 16.52 2.92
C ALA A 301 -41.16 16.12 2.55
N TYR A 302 -40.97 14.83 2.26
CA TYR A 302 -39.78 14.33 1.59
C TYR A 302 -39.92 14.48 0.08
N VAL A 303 -38.98 15.18 -0.56
CA VAL A 303 -38.92 15.30 -2.03
C VAL A 303 -37.71 14.55 -2.57
N PRO A 304 -37.83 13.85 -3.71
CA PRO A 304 -36.68 13.19 -4.33
C PRO A 304 -35.70 14.26 -4.83
N ALA A 305 -34.45 14.18 -4.39
CA ALA A 305 -33.39 15.07 -4.84
C ALA A 305 -32.13 14.29 -5.20
N TRP A 306 -31.42 14.76 -6.23
CA TRP A 306 -30.12 14.19 -6.60
C TRP A 306 -29.08 14.54 -5.55
N HIS A 307 -28.40 13.52 -5.03
CA HIS A 307 -27.32 13.63 -4.07
C HIS A 307 -26.09 12.88 -4.55
N VAL A 308 -24.95 13.24 -3.97
CA VAL A 308 -23.75 12.38 -3.93
C VAL A 308 -23.36 12.21 -2.48
N HIS A 309 -22.79 11.05 -2.16
CA HIS A 309 -22.10 10.85 -0.90
C HIS A 309 -20.67 11.38 -1.04
N LEU A 310 -20.24 12.23 -0.13
CA LEU A 310 -18.84 12.63 0.02
C LEU A 310 -18.26 11.85 1.21
N GLY A 311 -17.49 10.81 0.91
CA GLY A 311 -16.68 10.11 1.90
C GLY A 311 -15.42 10.91 2.21
N CYS A 312 -14.99 10.90 3.45
CA CYS A 312 -13.81 11.62 3.93
C CYS A 312 -12.91 10.68 4.73
N LEU A 313 -11.64 10.66 4.39
CA LEU A 313 -10.59 9.97 5.12
C LEU A 313 -9.58 11.03 5.58
N GLN A 314 -9.25 11.04 6.88
CA GLN A 314 -8.39 12.08 7.46
C GLN A 314 -7.35 11.49 8.40
N ASP A 315 -6.16 12.08 8.39
CA ASP A 315 -5.09 11.74 9.31
C ASP A 315 -5.41 12.31 10.70
N HIS A 316 -5.70 11.44 11.67
CA HIS A 316 -6.14 11.87 12.99
C HIS A 316 -5.04 12.55 13.80
N ARG A 317 -3.76 12.46 13.37
CA ARG A 317 -2.66 13.22 13.98
C ARG A 317 -2.75 14.72 13.66
N VAL A 318 -3.40 15.08 12.55
CA VAL A 318 -3.49 16.45 12.05
C VAL A 318 -4.88 17.04 12.21
N VAL A 319 -5.89 16.22 11.95
CA VAL A 319 -7.30 16.61 11.95
C VAL A 319 -7.96 15.91 13.12
N ASP A 320 -8.64 16.67 13.99
CA ASP A 320 -9.48 16.10 15.04
C ASP A 320 -10.97 16.06 14.62
N GLY A 321 -11.85 15.57 15.50
CA GLY A 321 -13.28 15.50 15.22
C GLY A 321 -13.95 16.87 15.00
N GLN A 322 -13.42 17.93 15.62
CA GLN A 322 -13.93 19.30 15.45
C GLN A 322 -13.52 19.85 14.09
N ASP A 323 -12.26 19.68 13.69
CA ASP A 323 -11.74 20.04 12.38
C ASP A 323 -12.48 19.29 11.27
N ALA A 324 -12.73 17.99 11.45
CA ALA A 324 -13.53 17.18 10.54
C ALA A 324 -14.95 17.75 10.38
N GLY A 325 -15.64 18.04 11.50
CA GLY A 325 -16.97 18.65 11.48
C GLY A 325 -17.00 20.03 10.82
N LEU A 326 -15.97 20.85 11.04
CA LEU A 326 -15.80 22.15 10.41
C LEU A 326 -15.63 22.03 8.89
N ALA A 327 -14.76 21.12 8.43
CA ALA A 327 -14.55 20.85 7.01
C ALA A 327 -15.85 20.45 6.30
N MET A 328 -16.63 19.55 6.92
CA MET A 328 -17.92 19.12 6.37
C MET A 328 -18.91 20.28 6.29
N ARG A 329 -19.01 21.12 7.34
CA ARG A 329 -19.89 22.29 7.36
C ARG A 329 -19.53 23.29 6.27
N LEU A 330 -18.26 23.69 6.19
CA LEU A 330 -17.77 24.66 5.21
C LEU A 330 -17.98 24.14 3.78
N LEU A 331 -17.71 22.86 3.53
CA LEU A 331 -17.94 22.27 2.22
C LEU A 331 -19.44 22.23 1.86
N ARG A 332 -20.34 21.94 2.82
CA ARG A 332 -21.79 22.03 2.60
C ARG A 332 -22.24 23.44 2.23
N GLU A 333 -21.67 24.47 2.87
CA GLU A 333 -21.98 25.87 2.59
C GLU A 333 -21.60 26.26 1.14
N GLN A 334 -20.41 25.81 0.68
CA GLN A 334 -19.95 26.02 -0.69
C GLN A 334 -20.75 25.23 -1.75
N LEU A 335 -21.51 24.22 -1.33
CA LEU A 335 -22.36 23.39 -2.20
C LEU A 335 -23.85 23.74 -2.13
N THR A 336 -24.19 24.87 -1.49
CA THR A 336 -25.55 25.43 -1.59
C THR A 336 -25.83 25.92 -3.01
N ARG A 337 -27.11 25.98 -3.40
CA ARG A 337 -27.52 26.46 -4.73
C ARG A 337 -27.00 27.86 -5.05
N SER A 338 -26.97 28.75 -4.06
CA SER A 338 -26.45 30.11 -4.19
C SER A 338 -24.94 30.11 -4.39
N ALA A 339 -24.20 29.40 -3.53
CA ALA A 339 -22.75 29.31 -3.62
C ALA A 339 -22.31 28.69 -4.96
N VAL A 340 -22.92 27.57 -5.38
CA VAL A 340 -22.62 26.96 -6.67
C VAL A 340 -22.92 27.89 -7.85
N ARG A 341 -24.01 28.68 -7.79
CA ARG A 341 -24.27 29.69 -8.83
C ARG A 341 -23.11 30.69 -8.91
N SER A 342 -22.62 31.18 -7.78
CA SER A 342 -21.46 32.07 -7.73
C SER A 342 -20.18 31.41 -8.25
N LEU A 343 -19.96 30.12 -7.97
CA LEU A 343 -18.83 29.35 -8.51
C LEU A 343 -18.88 29.25 -10.04
N LEU A 344 -20.07 28.99 -10.59
CA LEU A 344 -20.26 28.77 -12.03
C LEU A 344 -20.13 30.06 -12.86
N VAL A 345 -20.40 31.22 -12.27
CA VAL A 345 -20.27 32.53 -12.95
C VAL A 345 -18.95 33.25 -12.66
N ALA A 346 -18.08 32.66 -11.83
CA ALA A 346 -16.79 33.25 -11.52
C ALA A 346 -15.94 33.40 -12.81
N PRO A 347 -15.32 34.57 -13.05
CA PRO A 347 -14.54 34.80 -14.25
C PRO A 347 -13.30 33.90 -14.28
N ASP A 348 -12.90 33.47 -15.47
CA ASP A 348 -11.64 32.75 -15.67
C ASP A 348 -10.46 33.61 -15.19
N THR A 349 -9.54 32.96 -14.48
CA THR A 349 -8.33 33.55 -13.90
C THR A 349 -7.08 33.28 -14.73
N ILE A 350 -7.16 32.36 -15.70
CA ILE A 350 -6.09 32.05 -16.63
C ILE A 350 -6.32 32.86 -17.92
N SER A 351 -5.54 33.93 -18.10
CA SER A 351 -5.47 34.68 -19.36
C SER A 351 -4.35 34.12 -20.25
N GLY A 352 -4.67 33.17 -21.13
CA GLY A 352 -3.72 32.63 -22.11
C GLY A 352 -3.42 31.13 -21.92
N ALA A 353 -2.15 30.73 -22.07
CA ALA A 353 -1.76 29.33 -21.95
C ALA A 353 -2.00 28.83 -20.52
N ILE A 354 -2.64 27.67 -20.38
CA ILE A 354 -2.81 27.00 -19.08
C ILE A 354 -1.40 26.77 -18.50
N PRO A 355 -1.14 27.11 -17.22
CA PRO A 355 0.17 26.90 -16.60
C PRO A 355 0.66 25.45 -16.74
N ASP A 356 1.96 25.25 -16.54
CA ASP A 356 2.51 23.90 -16.42
C ASP A 356 1.90 23.20 -15.22
N ILE A 357 1.48 21.96 -15.47
CA ILE A 357 0.65 21.22 -14.53
C ILE A 357 1.55 20.51 -13.54
N GLN A 358 1.32 20.81 -12.27
CA GLN A 358 1.94 20.06 -11.19
C GLN A 358 1.26 18.70 -11.08
N VAL A 359 2.07 17.66 -11.08
CA VAL A 359 1.61 16.27 -10.97
C VAL A 359 2.08 15.73 -9.62
N GLY A 360 1.14 15.17 -8.85
CA GLY A 360 1.41 14.47 -7.59
C GLY A 360 1.16 12.96 -7.72
N GLY A 361 1.73 12.16 -6.83
CA GLY A 361 1.41 10.73 -6.74
C GLY A 361 1.82 9.89 -7.95
N VAL A 362 2.91 10.24 -8.64
CA VAL A 362 3.39 9.55 -9.85
C VAL A 362 4.20 8.28 -9.53
N LEU A 363 4.29 7.90 -8.26
CA LEU A 363 5.09 6.77 -7.79
C LEU A 363 4.67 5.44 -8.45
N GLY A 364 3.38 5.28 -8.73
CA GLY A 364 2.87 4.13 -9.48
C GLY A 364 3.12 4.17 -10.99
N MET A 365 3.48 5.32 -11.57
CA MET A 365 3.76 5.47 -13.00
C MET A 365 5.25 5.23 -13.32
N PHE A 366 6.14 5.40 -12.33
CA PHE A 366 7.60 5.29 -12.49
C PHE A 366 8.22 4.28 -11.51
N PRO A 367 8.36 3.01 -11.91
CA PRO A 367 8.92 1.93 -11.08
C PRO A 367 10.30 2.24 -10.50
N SER A 368 11.18 2.85 -11.28
CA SER A 368 12.55 3.20 -10.86
C SER A 368 12.56 4.22 -9.71
N LEU A 369 11.65 5.19 -9.73
CA LEU A 369 11.47 6.16 -8.64
C LEU A 369 10.93 5.53 -7.36
N SER A 370 9.98 4.58 -7.48
CA SER A 370 9.43 3.86 -6.34
C SER A 370 10.47 2.99 -5.63
N GLN A 371 11.40 2.39 -6.38
CA GLN A 371 12.52 1.61 -5.84
C GLN A 371 13.56 2.51 -5.18
N LEU A 372 13.88 3.67 -5.76
CA LEU A 372 14.82 4.63 -5.18
C LEU A 372 14.30 5.19 -3.84
N LEU A 373 13.01 5.54 -3.78
CA LEU A 373 12.38 6.10 -2.57
C LEU A 373 12.13 5.03 -1.49
N GLY A 374 11.74 3.81 -1.89
CA GLY A 374 11.61 2.66 -0.97
C GLY A 374 12.93 2.17 -0.40
N ALA A 375 14.05 2.31 -1.13
CA ALA A 375 15.38 2.05 -0.59
C ALA A 375 15.82 3.12 0.42
N THR A 376 15.43 4.38 0.23
CA THR A 376 15.73 5.47 1.20
C THR A 376 14.87 5.41 2.46
N SER A 377 13.63 4.90 2.42
CA SER A 377 12.83 4.74 3.65
C SER A 377 13.40 3.67 4.60
N LEU A 378 14.19 2.73 4.09
CA LEU A 378 14.95 1.76 4.89
C LEU A 378 16.27 2.33 5.43
N LEU A 379 16.74 3.50 4.96
CA LEU A 379 18.09 4.00 5.24
C LEU A 379 18.19 5.44 5.80
N SER A 380 17.12 6.24 5.89
CA SER A 380 17.28 7.62 6.36
C SER A 380 16.11 8.18 7.18
N GLY A 381 16.26 8.15 8.50
CA GLY A 381 15.62 9.09 9.43
C GLY A 381 16.20 10.51 9.36
N SER A 382 16.67 10.96 8.19
CA SER A 382 17.33 12.26 8.02
C SER A 382 17.34 12.67 6.54
N PHE A 383 16.34 13.44 6.11
CA PHE A 383 16.49 14.30 4.93
C PHE A 383 16.52 15.76 5.39
N LEU A 384 17.70 16.36 5.33
CA LEU A 384 17.95 17.79 5.49
C LEU A 384 17.38 18.51 4.25
N VAL A 385 16.45 19.45 4.46
CA VAL A 385 16.02 20.39 3.42
C VAL A 385 16.54 21.75 3.87
N VAL A 386 17.63 22.20 3.25
CA VAL A 386 18.12 23.57 3.40
C VAL A 386 17.21 24.46 2.55
N VAL A 387 16.27 25.15 3.19
CA VAL A 387 15.61 26.31 2.58
C VAL A 387 16.57 27.48 2.76
N GLY A 388 17.43 27.71 1.77
CA GLY A 388 18.29 28.90 1.76
C GLY A 388 17.46 30.16 1.47
N PRO A 389 17.70 31.29 2.16
CA PRO A 389 17.03 32.54 1.86
C PRO A 389 17.52 33.09 0.52
N THR A 390 16.59 33.47 -0.35
CA THR A 390 16.88 34.27 -1.54
C THR A 390 17.50 35.60 -1.11
N LYS A 391 18.76 35.82 -1.50
CA LYS A 391 19.46 37.11 -1.42
C LYS A 391 18.60 38.20 -2.05
N GLN A 392 18.09 39.13 -1.25
CA GLN A 392 17.88 40.50 -1.69
C GLN A 392 19.22 41.23 -1.63
N GLY A 393 19.50 41.99 -2.68
CA GLY A 393 20.76 42.70 -2.86
C GLY A 393 20.97 43.81 -1.83
N LEU A 394 22.25 43.96 -1.48
CA LEU A 394 22.97 45.22 -1.29
C LEU A 394 22.12 46.50 -1.27
N LEU A 395 21.96 47.07 -0.08
CA LEU A 395 22.58 48.34 0.30
C LEU A 395 23.13 48.21 1.73
#